data_AF-A0A257JUP1-F1
#
_entry.id   AF-A0A257JUP1-F1
#
_cell.length_a   1.000
_cell.length_b   1.000
_cell.length_c   1.000
_cell.angle_alpha   90.00
_cell.angle_beta   90.00
_cell.angle_gamma   90.00
#
_symmetry.space_group_name_H-M   'P 1'
#
loop_
_entity.id
_entity.type
_entity.pdbx_description
1 polymer ?
#
loop_
_entity_poly.entity_id
_entity_poly.type
_entity_poly.pdbx_seq_one_letter_code
_entity_poly.pdbx_strand_id
1 'polypeptide(L)' 'IYGVALHRWLARRMPGYRYETHFGGAVYLFVRGVRPGWRNADGSPTGLHFHRPTVVAMQRLSALLAGDETP' A
#
# COMPACT_ATOMS: atom_id res chain seq x y z
N ILE A 1 -3.88 -7.24 -1.68
CA ILE A 1 -5.24 -7.12 -2.24
C ILE A 1 -5.77 -5.68 -2.19
N TYR A 2 -5.94 -5.05 -1.02
CA TYR A 2 -6.48 -3.67 -0.94
C TYR A 2 -5.71 -2.64 -1.78
N GLY A 3 -4.38 -2.70 -1.78
CA GLY A 3 -3.56 -1.85 -2.64
C GLY A 3 -3.86 -2.02 -4.13
N VAL A 4 -4.13 -3.25 -4.60
CA VAL A 4 -4.50 -3.52 -6.01
C VAL A 4 -5.88 -2.94 -6.32
N ALA A 5 -6.85 -3.13 -5.42
CA ALA A 5 -8.18 -2.57 -5.58
C ALA A 5 -8.13 -1.04 -5.69
N LEU A 6 -7.39 -0.37 -4.79
CA LEU A 6 -7.19 1.07 -4.81
C LEU A 6 -6.47 1.52 -6.08
N HIS A 7 -5.39 0.83 -6.47
CA HIS A 7 -4.64 1.12 -7.69
C HIS A 7 -5.53 1.08 -8.94
N ARG A 8 -6.33 0.02 -9.12
CA ARG A 8 -7.27 -0.12 -10.25
C ARG A 8 -8.39 0.90 -10.21
N TRP A 9 -8.84 1.29 -9.01
CA TRP A 9 -9.86 2.32 -8.86
C TRP A 9 -9.33 3.70 -9.24
N LEU A 10 -8.13 4.07 -8.76
CA LEU A 10 -7.48 5.34 -9.10
C LEU A 10 -7.19 5.44 -10.60
N ALA A 11 -6.69 4.39 -11.22
CA ALA A 11 -6.44 4.35 -12.67
C ALA A 11 -7.70 4.60 -13.51
N ARG A 12 -8.88 4.18 -13.02
CA ARG A 12 -10.17 4.39 -13.71
C ARG A 12 -10.75 5.77 -13.46
N ARG A 13 -10.51 6.38 -12.30
CA ARG A 13 -11.15 7.64 -11.89
C ARG A 13 -10.31 8.89 -12.13
N MET A 14 -8.99 8.75 -12.21
CA MET A 14 -8.06 9.87 -12.35
C MET A 14 -7.36 9.80 -13.72
N PRO A 15 -7.72 10.66 -14.69
CA PRO A 15 -6.98 10.79 -15.94
C PRO A 15 -5.50 11.13 -15.66
N GLY A 16 -4.58 10.46 -16.35
CA GLY A 16 -3.14 10.67 -16.15
C GLY A 16 -2.57 10.05 -14.86
N TYR A 17 -3.30 9.15 -14.20
CA TYR A 17 -2.81 8.45 -13.03
C TYR A 17 -1.50 7.69 -13.31
N ARG A 18 -0.51 7.92 -12.44
CA ARG A 18 0.80 7.27 -12.41
C ARG A 18 1.06 6.72 -11.01
N TYR A 19 1.36 5.42 -10.88
CA TYR A 19 1.52 4.76 -9.58
C TYR A 19 2.65 5.40 -8.74
N GLU A 20 3.75 5.76 -9.39
CA GLU A 20 4.97 6.26 -8.75
C GLU A 20 4.72 7.57 -8.01
N THR A 21 3.86 8.43 -8.54
CA THR A 21 3.61 9.78 -7.99
C THR A 21 2.29 9.88 -7.24
N HIS A 22 1.28 9.05 -7.58
CA HIS A 22 -0.06 9.19 -7.03
C HIS A 22 -0.42 8.12 -5.98
N PHE A 23 0.35 7.03 -5.87
CA PHE A 23 0.09 5.99 -4.88
C PHE A 23 1.02 6.12 -3.66
N GLY A 24 0.44 6.45 -2.51
CA GLY A 24 1.19 6.72 -1.27
C GLY A 24 1.63 5.48 -0.47
N GLY A 25 1.07 4.29 -0.73
CA GLY A 25 1.24 3.13 0.13
C GLY A 25 0.07 2.92 1.09
N ALA A 26 0.27 2.08 2.10
CA ALA A 26 -0.70 1.76 3.14
C ALA A 26 -0.07 1.88 4.52
N VAL A 27 -0.87 2.34 5.48
CA VAL A 27 -0.50 2.43 6.89
C VAL A 27 -1.38 1.46 7.68
N TYR A 28 -0.74 0.56 8.42
CA TYR A 28 -1.39 -0.33 9.37
C TYR A 28 -1.23 0.24 10.77
N LEU A 29 -2.36 0.51 11.41
CA LEU A 29 -2.42 1.04 12.77
C LEU A 29 -2.73 -0.06 13.77
N PHE A 30 -1.76 -0.39 14.62
CA PHE A 30 -1.93 -1.27 15.76
C PHE A 30 -2.35 -0.44 16.97
N VAL A 31 -3.64 -0.17 17.06
CA VAL A 31 -4.26 0.79 18.01
C VAL A 31 -3.73 0.68 19.44
N ARG A 32 -3.55 -0.54 19.96
CA ARG A 32 -3.05 -0.76 21.33
C ARG A 32 -1.64 -0.19 21.58
N GLY A 33 -0.83 -0.08 20.53
CA GLY A 33 0.53 0.47 20.57
C GLY A 33 0.61 1.97 20.29
N VAL A 34 -0.49 2.63 19.90
CA VAL A 34 -0.50 4.08 19.65
C VAL A 34 -0.75 4.78 20.98
N ARG A 35 0.33 5.05 21.72
CA ARG A 35 0.27 5.68 23.04
C ARG A 35 1.21 6.89 23.10
N PRO A 36 0.79 8.01 23.70
CA PRO A 36 1.67 9.15 23.91
C PRO A 36 2.95 8.73 24.64
N GLY A 37 4.10 9.17 24.12
CA GLY A 37 5.41 8.89 24.70
C GLY A 37 6.01 7.50 24.40
N TRP A 38 5.24 6.57 23.80
CA TRP A 38 5.77 5.27 23.42
C TRP A 38 6.54 5.35 22.10
N ARG A 39 7.75 4.78 22.08
CA ARG A 39 8.66 4.78 20.92
C ARG A 39 9.31 3.42 20.75
N ASN A 40 9.55 3.03 19.51
CA ASN A 40 10.38 1.87 19.19
C ASN A 40 11.85 2.17 19.53
N ALA A 41 12.71 1.15 19.48
CA ALA A 41 14.15 1.29 19.79
C ALA A 41 14.87 2.31 18.88
N ASP A 42 14.36 2.54 17.67
CA ASP A 42 14.87 3.53 16.71
C ASP A 42 14.26 4.94 16.88
N GLY A 43 13.45 5.15 17.92
CA GLY A 43 12.77 6.41 18.20
C GLY A 43 11.51 6.66 17.37
N SER A 44 11.12 5.77 16.46
CA SER A 44 9.88 5.92 15.68
C SER A 44 8.61 5.70 16.55
N PRO A 45 7.45 6.26 16.17
CA PRO A 45 6.19 6.03 16.89
C PRO A 45 5.81 4.55 16.90
N THR A 46 5.38 4.05 18.06
CA THR A 46 4.88 2.68 18.18
C THR A 46 3.50 2.51 17.55
N GLY A 47 3.20 1.28 17.12
CA GLY A 47 1.88 0.93 16.61
C GLY A 47 1.59 1.40 15.18
N LEU A 48 2.59 1.92 14.47
CA LEU A 48 2.47 2.28 13.05
C LEU A 48 3.35 1.35 12.21
N HIS A 49 2.77 0.75 11.18
CA HIS A 49 3.55 0.05 10.16
C HIS A 49 3.18 0.59 8.78
N PHE A 50 4.16 1.16 8.09
CA PHE A 50 4.00 1.66 6.74
C PHE A 50 4.51 0.63 5.74
N HIS A 51 3.73 0.38 4.69
CA HIS A 51 4.12 -0.49 3.60
C HIS A 51 3.70 0.13 2.27
N ARG A 52 4.66 0.28 1.36
CA ARG A 52 4.43 0.69 -0.02
C ARG A 52 4.92 -0.41 -0.96
N PRO A 53 4.00 -1.21 -1.55
CA PRO A 53 4.39 -2.19 -2.56
C PRO A 53 5.06 -1.51 -3.75
N THR A 54 6.00 -2.20 -4.39
CA THR A 54 6.58 -1.76 -5.66
C THR A 54 5.51 -1.80 -6.76
N VAL A 55 5.69 -0.99 -7.81
CA VAL A 55 4.80 -1.04 -8.99
C VAL A 55 4.78 -2.43 -9.62
N VAL A 56 5.95 -3.10 -9.69
CA VAL A 56 6.08 -4.46 -10.21
C VAL A 56 5.26 -5.46 -9.39
N ALA A 57 5.36 -5.39 -8.05
CA ALA A 57 4.55 -6.24 -7.18
C ALA A 57 3.05 -5.95 -7.36
N MET A 58 2.67 -4.69 -7.53
CA MET A 58 1.28 -4.29 -7.75
C MET A 58 0.73 -4.82 -9.08
N GLN A 59 1.50 -4.74 -10.16
CA GLN A 59 1.15 -5.25 -11.49
C GLN A 59 1.01 -6.77 -11.49
N ARG A 60 1.98 -7.49 -10.90
CA ARG A 60 1.93 -8.96 -10.78
C ARG A 60 0.71 -9.42 -9.98
N LEU A 61 0.47 -8.81 -8.82
CA LEU A 61 -0.71 -9.11 -8.01
C LEU A 61 -2.01 -8.75 -8.74
N SER A 62 -2.02 -7.68 -9.52
CA SER A 62 -3.16 -7.34 -10.38
C SER A 62 -3.42 -8.44 -11.41
N ALA A 63 -2.41 -8.87 -12.17
CA ALA A 63 -2.55 -9.93 -13.18
C ALA A 63 -3.07 -11.24 -12.57
N LEU A 64 -2.46 -11.69 -11.46
CA LEU A 64 -2.90 -12.90 -10.74
C LEU A 64 -4.37 -12.81 -10.30
N LEU A 65 -4.82 -11.65 -9.85
CA LEU A 65 -6.23 -11.44 -9.44
C LEU A 65 -7.19 -11.24 -10.62
N ALA A 66 -6.69 -10.96 -11.82
CA ALA A 66 -7.48 -10.97 -13.04
C ALA A 66 -7.67 -12.39 -13.60
N GLY A 67 -6.92 -13.38 -13.10
CA GLY A 67 -6.89 -14.72 -13.68
C GLY A 67 -6.02 -14.79 -14.93
N ASP A 68 -5.15 -13.81 -15.15
CA ASP A 68 -4.17 -13.83 -16.23
C ASP A 68 -3.08 -14.85 -15.82
N GLU A 69 -3.18 -16.07 -16.32
CA GLU A 69 -2.07 -17.03 -16.26
C GLU A 69 -0.89 -16.41 -17.02
N THR A 70 0.22 -16.20 -16.32
CA THR A 70 1.46 -15.79 -16.99
C THR A 70 1.87 -16.96 -17.91
N PRO A 71 2.09 -16.76 -19.22
CA PRO A 71 2.65 -17.80 -20.06
C PRO A 71 4.06 -18.20 -19.61
#